data_AF-A0AAW4TNX8-F1
#
_entry.id   AF-A0AAW4TNX8-F1
#
_cell.length_a   1.000
_cell.length_b   1.000
_cell.length_c   1.000
_cell.angle_alpha   90.00
_cell.angle_beta   90.00
_cell.angle_gamma   90.00
#
_symmetry.space_group_name_H-M   'P 1'
#
loop_
_entity.id
_entity.type
_entity.pdbx_description
1 polymer ?
#
loop_
_entity_poly.entity_id
_entity_poly.type
_entity_poly.pdbx_seq_one_letter_code
_entity_poly.pdbx_strand_id
1 'polypeptide(L)'
;MRRPVAVIIGMMGAGKTRVGKEVAQMMKLPFADADNEIEHDAGMRIPEYFEKYGEPEFRRLESDVVLDMLEDFDGIFSLGGGAPMTPSIQEGLAQYIADGGKVVYLMADPEEAMERANRGGGRPMLNGDANERWKKLYKERDPVFRSVANVHVGTRGQSPQAAARKLMEMIDQRIVHVTGSTIEPYDVRIGEGVMGQLAQVLGSKPAKVALIHTQPVQRHSDRARTLLRQAGYDAYDIVIPDAEAGKTIEVANGIWQRLGDEGFTRSDAIVGLGGGAATDLAGFVAATWMRGIRYVNCPTSLLAMVDASTGGKTGINTPQGKNLVGSFYTPAGVLADLKSLASLPNDIFIEGLGEVAKSGFIMDPEILQILEDHAGELRAFDGSTFLDSGLKDVVAELIEHTVSVKAYHVSADLKEAGLREFLNYGHTLGHAIEKLEHFRWRHGNAVAVGCVYAAELSHLLGYIDQDLVDYHRSLLGSLGLPTSWNNGTWDDVLALMHRDKKARGNKLRFVVLEGVGHPIHLEDPPADAVEEAFRRIQQ
;
A
#
# COMPACT_ATOMS: atom_id res chain seq x y z
N MET A 1 7.71 -0.65 22.84
CA MET A 1 8.64 -1.78 23.12
C MET A 1 9.98 -1.45 22.48
N ARG A 2 11.10 -1.80 23.13
CA ARG A 2 12.46 -1.59 22.62
C ARG A 2 12.89 -2.82 21.83
N ARG A 3 12.41 -2.95 20.60
CA ARG A 3 12.72 -4.07 19.71
C ARG A 3 13.51 -3.58 18.50
N PRO A 4 14.20 -4.46 17.75
CA PRO A 4 14.98 -4.00 16.61
C PRO A 4 14.08 -3.34 15.58
N VAL A 5 14.54 -2.24 14.99
CA VAL A 5 13.89 -1.59 13.84
C VAL A 5 13.99 -2.49 12.62
N ALA A 6 15.11 -3.20 12.48
CA ALA A 6 15.28 -4.26 11.48
C ALA A 6 16.31 -5.29 11.90
N VAL A 7 16.08 -6.54 11.47
CA VAL A 7 16.98 -7.68 11.65
C VAL A 7 17.54 -8.09 10.29
N ILE A 8 18.85 -7.98 10.12
CA ILE A 8 19.53 -8.27 8.86
C ILE A 8 20.06 -9.70 8.86
N ILE A 9 19.63 -10.47 7.87
CA ILE A 9 20.10 -11.82 7.57
C ILE A 9 20.75 -11.87 6.19
N GLY A 10 21.49 -12.95 5.94
CA GLY A 10 22.08 -13.22 4.64
C GLY A 10 23.38 -13.99 4.70
N MET A 11 23.80 -14.41 3.51
CA MET A 11 24.97 -15.27 3.34
C MET A 11 26.26 -14.61 3.83
N MET A 12 27.27 -15.43 4.07
CA MET A 12 28.62 -14.94 4.30
C MET A 12 29.10 -14.17 3.06
N GLY A 13 29.69 -12.99 3.26
CA GLY A 13 30.07 -12.08 2.17
C GLY A 13 28.96 -11.17 1.68
N ALA A 14 27.72 -11.32 2.16
CA ALA A 14 26.59 -10.47 1.75
C ALA A 14 26.68 -9.00 2.23
N GLY A 15 27.62 -8.69 3.13
CA GLY A 15 27.86 -7.33 3.61
C GLY A 15 26.97 -6.90 4.79
N LYS A 16 26.32 -7.83 5.51
CA LYS A 16 25.41 -7.56 6.63
C LYS A 16 25.92 -6.51 7.62
N THR A 17 27.09 -6.73 8.21
CA THR A 17 27.68 -5.80 9.18
C THR A 17 27.98 -4.42 8.58
N ARG A 18 28.42 -4.36 7.30
CA ARG A 18 28.72 -3.09 6.65
C ARG A 18 27.45 -2.32 6.32
N VAL A 19 26.50 -2.97 5.65
CA VAL A 19 25.21 -2.36 5.28
C VAL A 19 24.42 -1.98 6.54
N GLY A 20 24.39 -2.85 7.56
CA GLY A 20 23.71 -2.58 8.82
C GLY A 20 24.27 -1.37 9.56
N LYS A 21 25.60 -1.19 9.61
CA LYS A 21 26.22 0.02 10.17
C LYS A 21 25.86 1.28 9.39
N GLU A 22 25.85 1.22 8.05
CA GLU A 22 25.49 2.37 7.21
C GLU A 22 24.00 2.75 7.41
N VAL A 23 23.09 1.77 7.51
CA VAL A 23 21.68 2.02 7.83
C VAL A 23 21.53 2.62 9.22
N ALA A 24 22.15 2.02 10.23
CA ALA A 24 22.11 2.52 11.61
C ALA A 24 22.62 3.97 11.68
N GLN A 25 23.69 4.30 10.94
CA GLN A 25 24.19 5.66 10.85
C GLN A 25 23.19 6.61 10.16
N MET A 26 22.58 6.21 9.04
CA MET A 26 21.60 7.03 8.32
C MET A 26 20.34 7.30 9.17
N MET A 27 19.88 6.30 9.92
CA MET A 27 18.70 6.38 10.78
C MET A 27 19.00 6.91 12.19
N LYS A 28 20.28 7.16 12.52
CA LYS A 28 20.75 7.56 13.86
C LYS A 28 20.34 6.56 14.96
N LEU A 29 20.44 5.27 14.65
CA LEU A 29 20.13 4.16 15.55
C LEU A 29 21.41 3.41 15.99
N PRO A 30 21.39 2.68 17.11
CA PRO A 30 22.41 1.71 17.46
C PRO A 30 22.51 0.57 16.44
N PHE A 31 23.69 -0.07 16.35
CA PHE A 31 23.91 -1.28 15.57
C PHE A 31 24.51 -2.37 16.45
N ALA A 32 23.94 -3.58 16.37
CA ALA A 32 24.46 -4.78 17.03
C ALA A 32 24.69 -5.91 16.01
N ASP A 33 25.71 -6.73 16.26
CA ASP A 33 26.05 -7.89 15.45
C ASP A 33 26.05 -9.12 16.37
N ALA A 34 25.22 -10.11 16.05
CA ALA A 34 25.01 -11.28 16.89
C ALA A 34 26.32 -12.03 17.18
N ASP A 35 27.25 -12.09 16.22
CA ASP A 35 28.54 -12.75 16.45
C ASP A 35 29.31 -12.02 17.59
N ASN A 36 29.22 -10.70 17.70
CA ASN A 36 29.89 -9.92 18.76
C ASN A 36 29.17 -10.04 20.11
N GLU A 37 27.83 -10.01 20.12
CA GLU A 37 27.05 -10.15 21.35
C GLU A 37 27.25 -11.54 21.98
N ILE A 38 27.34 -12.59 21.15
CA ILE A 38 27.65 -13.95 21.60
C ILE A 38 29.05 -14.02 22.21
N GLU A 39 30.08 -13.42 21.59
CA GLU A 39 31.43 -13.39 22.17
C GLU A 39 31.49 -12.60 23.49
N HIS A 40 30.71 -11.54 23.60
CA HIS A 40 30.60 -10.75 24.82
C HIS A 40 29.96 -11.57 25.96
N ASP A 41 28.84 -12.24 25.70
CA ASP A 41 28.14 -13.07 26.70
C ASP A 41 28.94 -14.33 27.09
N ALA A 42 29.60 -14.97 26.10
CA ALA A 42 30.46 -16.12 26.32
C ALA A 42 31.78 -15.78 27.06
N GLY A 43 32.21 -14.51 27.03
CA GLY A 43 33.50 -14.06 27.54
C GLY A 43 34.71 -14.66 26.81
N MET A 44 34.52 -15.23 25.62
CA MET A 44 35.56 -15.83 24.78
C MET A 44 35.15 -15.81 23.30
N ARG A 45 36.11 -16.04 22.41
CA ARG A 45 35.82 -15.99 20.97
C ARG A 45 35.01 -17.20 20.50
N ILE A 46 34.18 -17.04 19.47
CA ILE A 46 33.32 -18.12 18.95
C ILE A 46 34.12 -19.40 18.61
N PRO A 47 35.28 -19.36 17.93
CA PRO A 47 36.06 -20.57 17.67
C PRO A 47 36.51 -21.30 18.94
N GLU A 48 36.88 -20.55 19.99
CA GLU A 48 37.32 -21.11 21.27
C GLU A 48 36.15 -21.75 22.01
N TYR A 49 34.98 -21.10 21.99
CA TYR A 49 33.75 -21.65 22.54
C TYR A 49 33.35 -22.95 21.84
N PHE A 50 33.41 -22.96 20.50
CA PHE A 50 33.05 -24.11 19.68
C PHE A 50 34.00 -25.30 19.92
N GLU A 51 35.30 -25.06 20.07
CA GLU A 51 36.28 -26.11 20.42
C GLU A 51 36.05 -26.68 21.82
N LYS A 52 35.61 -25.84 22.77
CA LYS A 52 35.44 -26.23 24.17
C LYS A 52 34.12 -26.93 24.48
N TYR A 53 33.02 -26.47 23.88
CA TYR A 53 31.65 -26.89 24.22
C TYR A 53 30.92 -27.57 23.06
N GLY A 54 31.44 -27.48 21.84
CA GLY A 54 30.85 -28.09 20.65
C GLY A 54 29.69 -27.30 20.04
N GLU A 55 29.24 -27.74 18.86
CA GLU A 55 28.18 -27.08 18.09
C GLU A 55 26.82 -27.01 18.82
N PRO A 56 26.32 -28.07 19.47
CA PRO A 56 24.99 -28.03 20.08
C PRO A 56 24.86 -26.96 21.16
N GLU A 57 25.86 -26.82 22.04
CA GLU A 57 25.89 -25.78 23.07
C GLU A 57 26.03 -24.38 22.47
N PHE A 58 26.85 -24.23 21.43
CA PHE A 58 26.94 -22.97 20.68
C PHE A 58 25.59 -22.57 20.07
N ARG A 59 24.83 -23.50 19.48
CA ARG A 59 23.50 -23.20 18.91
C ARG A 59 22.47 -22.81 19.96
N ARG A 60 22.59 -23.38 21.16
CA ARG A 60 21.75 -23.01 22.29
C ARG A 60 22.06 -21.57 22.73
N LEU A 61 23.32 -21.24 22.96
CA LEU A 61 23.77 -19.88 23.28
C LEU A 61 23.39 -18.87 22.18
N GLU A 62 23.62 -19.21 20.90
CA GLU A 62 23.24 -18.39 19.74
C GLU A 62 21.73 -18.11 19.73
N SER A 63 20.90 -19.11 20.09
CA SER A 63 19.45 -18.93 20.18
C SER A 63 19.06 -18.00 21.32
N ASP A 64 19.60 -18.23 22.52
CA ASP A 64 19.30 -17.43 23.71
C ASP A 64 19.62 -15.94 23.45
N VAL A 65 20.84 -15.64 22.98
CA VAL A 65 21.27 -14.26 22.67
C VAL A 65 20.43 -13.62 21.56
N VAL A 66 20.11 -14.36 20.49
CA VAL A 66 19.32 -13.80 19.39
C VAL A 66 17.90 -13.49 19.83
N LEU A 67 17.26 -14.38 20.59
CA LEU A 67 15.89 -14.18 21.08
C LEU A 67 15.81 -13.00 22.06
N ASP A 68 16.75 -12.88 22.99
CA ASP A 68 16.83 -11.73 23.91
C ASP A 68 16.98 -10.41 23.13
N MET A 69 17.85 -10.39 22.11
CA MET A 69 18.04 -9.21 21.26
C MET A 69 16.80 -8.86 20.42
N LEU A 70 15.97 -9.85 20.03
CA LEU A 70 14.71 -9.57 19.33
C LEU A 70 13.69 -8.86 20.21
N GLU A 71 13.79 -9.04 21.54
CA GLU A 71 12.86 -8.45 22.51
C GLU A 71 13.35 -7.10 23.05
N ASP A 72 14.66 -6.93 23.28
CA ASP A 72 15.21 -5.83 24.09
C ASP A 72 16.13 -4.83 23.37
N PHE A 73 16.49 -5.08 22.11
CA PHE A 73 17.42 -4.20 21.39
C PHE A 73 16.72 -3.19 20.48
N ASP A 74 16.81 -1.90 20.80
CA ASP A 74 16.31 -0.80 19.94
C ASP A 74 17.39 -0.33 18.94
N GLY A 75 17.40 -0.91 17.74
CA GLY A 75 18.34 -0.54 16.68
C GLY A 75 18.34 -1.46 15.45
N ILE A 76 19.44 -1.48 14.71
CA ILE A 76 19.65 -2.40 13.58
C ILE A 76 20.47 -3.61 14.05
N PHE A 77 19.88 -4.80 13.99
CA PHE A 77 20.49 -6.04 14.47
C PHE A 77 20.91 -6.92 13.29
N SER A 78 22.14 -7.46 13.28
CA SER A 78 22.63 -8.35 12.23
C SER A 78 22.87 -9.74 12.77
N LEU A 79 22.28 -10.77 12.14
CA LEU A 79 22.45 -12.16 12.56
C LEU A 79 23.68 -12.83 11.92
N GLY A 80 24.24 -13.80 12.64
CA GLY A 80 25.23 -14.73 12.13
C GLY A 80 24.68 -15.53 10.94
N GLY A 81 25.54 -15.90 9.99
CA GLY A 81 25.10 -16.55 8.74
C GLY A 81 24.50 -17.95 8.93
N GLY A 82 24.65 -18.57 10.11
CA GLY A 82 24.03 -19.85 10.46
C GLY A 82 22.76 -19.71 11.30
N ALA A 83 22.54 -18.57 11.93
CA ALA A 83 21.47 -18.36 12.90
C ALA A 83 20.06 -18.61 12.33
N PRO A 84 19.68 -18.14 11.11
CA PRO A 84 18.34 -18.37 10.58
C PRO A 84 18.05 -19.83 10.21
N MET A 85 19.03 -20.74 10.33
CA MET A 85 18.82 -22.17 10.13
C MET A 85 18.37 -22.89 11.41
N THR A 86 18.43 -22.22 12.56
CA THR A 86 18.04 -22.79 13.85
C THR A 86 16.52 -22.64 14.06
N PRO A 87 15.75 -23.72 14.32
CA PRO A 87 14.28 -23.66 14.41
C PRO A 87 13.73 -22.63 15.42
N SER A 88 14.32 -22.54 16.62
CA SER A 88 13.92 -21.55 17.64
C SER A 88 14.05 -20.11 17.15
N ILE A 89 15.13 -19.81 16.43
CA ILE A 89 15.35 -18.49 15.83
C ILE A 89 14.34 -18.24 14.70
N GLN A 90 13.97 -19.26 13.91
CA GLN A 90 12.94 -19.10 12.88
C GLN A 90 11.57 -18.76 13.49
N GLU A 91 11.20 -19.42 14.59
CA GLU A 91 9.98 -19.13 15.34
C GLU A 91 10.01 -17.72 15.93
N GLY A 92 11.13 -17.32 16.56
CA GLY A 92 11.31 -15.96 17.08
C GLY A 92 11.25 -14.89 15.99
N LEU A 93 11.87 -15.12 14.84
CA LEU A 93 11.79 -14.22 13.69
C LEU A 93 10.37 -14.14 13.13
N ALA A 94 9.63 -15.25 13.09
CA ALA A 94 8.24 -15.26 12.64
C ALA A 94 7.33 -14.47 13.58
N GLN A 95 7.52 -14.61 14.90
CA GLN A 95 6.80 -13.82 15.90
C GLN A 95 7.17 -12.32 15.79
N TYR A 96 8.46 -12.01 15.69
CA TYR A 96 8.93 -10.64 15.46
C TYR A 96 8.30 -10.01 14.22
N ILE A 97 8.16 -10.75 13.11
CA ILE A 97 7.46 -10.29 11.89
C ILE A 97 5.96 -10.11 12.16
N ALA A 98 5.31 -11.05 12.85
CA ALA A 98 3.88 -10.97 13.17
C ALA A 98 3.56 -9.71 13.99
N ASP A 99 4.50 -9.27 14.82
CA ASP A 99 4.38 -8.04 15.61
C ASP A 99 4.76 -6.77 14.82
N GLY A 100 5.05 -6.88 13.51
CA GLY A 100 5.37 -5.76 12.61
C GLY A 100 6.87 -5.55 12.36
N GLY A 101 7.74 -6.42 12.87
CA GLY A 101 9.18 -6.37 12.67
C GLY A 101 9.62 -6.61 11.22
N LYS A 102 10.82 -6.12 10.87
CA LYS A 102 11.39 -6.26 9.51
C LYS A 102 12.60 -7.19 9.54
N VAL A 103 12.45 -8.39 8.98
CA VAL A 103 13.55 -9.33 8.74
C VAL A 103 14.01 -9.20 7.30
N VAL A 104 15.25 -8.76 7.15
CA VAL A 104 15.82 -8.28 5.89
C VAL A 104 16.84 -9.28 5.39
N TYR A 105 16.54 -9.95 4.29
CA TYR A 105 17.51 -10.77 3.59
C TYR A 105 18.30 -9.95 2.56
N LEU A 106 19.60 -9.74 2.83
CA LEU A 106 20.56 -9.21 1.86
C LEU A 106 20.96 -10.30 0.85
N MET A 107 20.33 -10.26 -0.32
CA MET A 107 20.61 -11.13 -1.44
C MET A 107 21.81 -10.60 -2.22
N ALA A 108 23.00 -11.09 -1.87
CA ALA A 108 24.21 -10.83 -2.64
C ALA A 108 24.31 -11.77 -3.84
N ASP A 109 24.87 -11.25 -4.93
CA ASP A 109 25.28 -12.08 -6.05
C ASP A 109 26.31 -13.12 -5.56
N PRO A 110 26.15 -14.41 -5.89
CA PRO A 110 27.07 -15.45 -5.45
C PRO A 110 28.53 -15.16 -5.75
N GLU A 111 28.86 -14.63 -6.93
CA GLU A 111 30.24 -14.34 -7.32
C GLU A 111 30.79 -13.18 -6.49
N GLU A 112 30.03 -12.10 -6.33
CA GLU A 112 30.43 -10.95 -5.49
C GLU A 112 30.57 -11.33 -4.01
N ALA A 113 29.65 -12.14 -3.48
CA ALA A 113 29.67 -12.58 -2.09
C ALA A 113 30.89 -13.47 -1.81
N MET A 114 31.23 -14.35 -2.76
CA MET A 114 32.41 -15.21 -2.69
C MET A 114 33.71 -14.38 -2.72
N GLU A 115 33.84 -13.41 -3.63
CA GLU A 115 35.01 -12.52 -3.66
C GLU A 115 35.19 -11.76 -2.35
N ARG A 116 34.10 -11.23 -1.78
CA ARG A 116 34.12 -10.50 -0.51
C ARG A 116 34.48 -11.42 0.66
N ALA A 117 33.96 -12.64 0.68
CA ALA A 117 34.26 -13.63 1.72
C ALA A 117 35.75 -14.03 1.71
N ASN A 118 36.36 -14.15 0.53
CA ASN A 118 37.78 -14.50 0.40
C ASN A 118 38.74 -13.37 0.83
N ARG A 119 38.33 -12.10 0.71
CA ARG A 119 39.15 -10.95 1.16
C ARG A 119 39.12 -10.72 2.68
N GLY A 120 38.12 -11.25 3.38
CA GLY A 120 37.84 -10.96 4.79
C GLY A 120 38.66 -11.72 5.83
N GLY A 121 39.71 -12.44 5.42
CA GLY A 121 40.73 -13.11 6.25
C GLY A 121 40.35 -13.39 7.71
N GLY A 122 39.77 -14.57 8.01
CA GLY A 122 39.63 -15.01 9.41
C GLY A 122 38.49 -15.94 9.80
N ARG A 123 38.08 -16.93 8.98
CA ARG A 123 37.13 -17.97 9.44
C ARG A 123 37.57 -19.40 9.04
N PRO A 124 37.70 -20.35 9.99
CA PRO A 124 38.24 -21.70 9.76
C PRO A 124 37.49 -22.58 8.73
N MET A 125 36.20 -22.28 8.48
CA MET A 125 35.35 -23.07 7.56
C MET A 125 35.78 -23.00 6.07
N LEU A 126 36.66 -22.06 5.71
CA LEU A 126 37.08 -21.79 4.33
C LEU A 126 38.47 -22.35 3.97
N ASN A 127 39.07 -23.23 4.77
CA ASN A 127 40.29 -23.93 4.38
C ASN A 127 40.00 -25.02 3.33
N GLY A 128 40.63 -24.94 2.15
CA GLY A 128 40.48 -25.90 1.05
C GLY A 128 39.51 -25.42 -0.04
N ASP A 129 38.60 -26.27 -0.50
CA ASP A 129 37.59 -25.96 -1.53
C ASP A 129 36.47 -25.04 -0.99
N ALA A 130 36.86 -23.81 -0.66
CA ALA A 130 36.00 -22.76 -0.14
C ALA A 130 34.81 -22.46 -1.08
N ASN A 131 35.04 -22.59 -2.39
CA ASN A 131 34.05 -22.28 -3.41
C ASN A 131 32.94 -23.32 -3.49
N GLU A 132 33.28 -24.63 -3.49
CA GLU A 132 32.25 -25.67 -3.47
C GLU A 132 31.45 -25.66 -2.16
N ARG A 133 32.11 -25.45 -1.01
CA ARG A 133 31.44 -25.35 0.29
C ARG A 133 30.47 -24.16 0.36
N TRP A 134 30.89 -22.98 -0.12
CA TRP A 134 30.00 -21.82 -0.15
C TRP A 134 28.78 -22.08 -1.04
N LYS A 135 28.97 -22.66 -2.24
CA LYS A 135 27.87 -23.02 -3.15
C LYS A 135 26.90 -24.04 -2.53
N LYS A 136 27.43 -25.02 -1.79
CA LYS A 136 26.60 -26.00 -1.05
C LYS A 136 25.75 -25.30 0.02
N LEU A 137 26.37 -24.45 0.83
CA LEU A 137 25.67 -23.66 1.86
C LEU A 137 24.62 -22.73 1.24
N TYR A 138 24.92 -22.10 0.10
CA TYR A 138 23.97 -21.24 -0.59
C TYR A 138 22.71 -21.99 -1.02
N LYS A 139 22.87 -23.16 -1.64
CA LYS A 139 21.74 -24.02 -2.06
C LYS A 139 20.87 -24.46 -0.89
N GLU A 140 21.45 -24.66 0.28
CA GLU A 140 20.76 -25.07 1.49
C GLU A 140 20.06 -23.90 2.20
N ARG A 141 20.75 -22.75 2.31
CA ARG A 141 20.30 -21.61 3.13
C ARG A 141 19.41 -20.62 2.40
N ASP A 142 19.61 -20.40 1.09
CA ASP A 142 18.84 -19.40 0.33
C ASP A 142 17.32 -19.64 0.39
N PRO A 143 16.79 -20.88 0.25
CA PRO A 143 15.36 -21.14 0.40
C PRO A 143 14.83 -20.77 1.79
N VAL A 144 15.58 -21.09 2.84
CA VAL A 144 15.21 -20.77 4.23
C VAL A 144 15.26 -19.26 4.47
N PHE A 145 16.31 -18.59 4.01
CA PHE A 145 16.45 -17.13 4.18
C PHE A 145 15.33 -16.38 3.45
N ARG A 146 14.91 -16.88 2.28
CA ARG A 146 13.76 -16.33 1.57
C ARG A 146 12.45 -16.52 2.34
N SER A 147 12.26 -17.66 3.01
CA SER A 147 11.02 -17.95 3.73
C SER A 147 10.90 -17.23 5.06
N VAL A 148 12.02 -16.99 5.76
CA VAL A 148 12.00 -16.33 7.09
C VAL A 148 12.08 -14.80 7.01
N ALA A 149 12.41 -14.22 5.84
CA ALA A 149 12.49 -12.78 5.64
C ALA A 149 11.22 -12.23 4.98
N ASN A 150 10.70 -11.13 5.52
CA ASN A 150 9.62 -10.33 4.90
C ASN A 150 10.14 -9.16 4.06
N VAL A 151 11.45 -8.88 4.07
CA VAL A 151 12.10 -7.86 3.23
C VAL A 151 13.29 -8.48 2.47
N HIS A 152 13.33 -8.34 1.15
CA HIS A 152 14.41 -8.88 0.31
C HIS A 152 15.15 -7.78 -0.44
N VAL A 153 16.45 -7.62 -0.16
CA VAL A 153 17.29 -6.57 -0.78
C VAL A 153 18.35 -7.21 -1.67
N GLY A 154 18.15 -7.12 -2.99
CA GLY A 154 19.21 -7.43 -3.96
C GLY A 154 20.31 -6.38 -3.94
N THR A 155 21.57 -6.81 -3.81
CA THR A 155 22.75 -5.93 -3.67
C THR A 155 23.73 -6.01 -4.85
N ARG A 156 23.40 -6.76 -5.91
CA ARG A 156 24.24 -6.95 -7.10
C ARG A 156 24.62 -5.60 -7.73
N GLY A 157 25.92 -5.37 -7.92
CA GLY A 157 26.45 -4.14 -8.50
C GLY A 157 26.25 -2.87 -7.66
N GLN A 158 25.81 -2.99 -6.40
CA GLN A 158 25.55 -1.85 -5.53
C GLN A 158 26.68 -1.62 -4.52
N SER A 159 26.97 -0.36 -4.20
CA SER A 159 27.81 -0.02 -3.04
C SER A 159 27.07 -0.28 -1.73
N PRO A 160 27.77 -0.50 -0.59
CA PRO A 160 27.14 -0.64 0.71
C PRO A 160 26.21 0.53 1.06
N GLN A 161 26.58 1.76 0.69
CA GLN A 161 25.74 2.94 0.90
C GLN A 161 24.47 2.91 0.06
N ALA A 162 24.54 2.46 -1.21
CA ALA A 162 23.36 2.34 -2.05
C ALA A 162 22.41 1.24 -1.55
N ALA A 163 22.97 0.10 -1.12
CA ALA A 163 22.21 -0.97 -0.49
C ALA A 163 21.58 -0.53 0.84
N ALA A 164 22.29 0.26 1.65
CA ALA A 164 21.79 0.82 2.90
C ALA A 164 20.63 1.82 2.67
N ARG A 165 20.74 2.72 1.69
CA ARG A 165 19.63 3.62 1.34
C ARG A 165 18.38 2.85 0.92
N LYS A 166 18.55 1.86 0.04
CA LYS A 166 17.45 0.99 -0.39
C LYS A 166 16.83 0.23 0.77
N LEU A 167 17.66 -0.26 1.69
CA LEU A 167 17.20 -0.94 2.90
C LEU A 167 16.40 0.01 3.80
N MET A 168 16.90 1.21 4.07
CA MET A 168 16.20 2.23 4.85
C MET A 168 14.82 2.55 4.24
N GLU A 169 14.74 2.76 2.92
CA GLU A 169 13.46 2.96 2.20
C GLU A 169 12.50 1.77 2.38
N MET A 170 13.02 0.54 2.45
CA MET A 170 12.22 -0.67 2.63
C MET A 170 11.85 -0.96 4.10
N ILE A 171 12.54 -0.37 5.07
CA ILE A 171 12.21 -0.47 6.50
C ILE A 171 11.11 0.53 6.84
N ASP A 172 11.20 1.75 6.30
CA ASP A 172 10.24 2.85 6.50
C ASP A 172 8.90 2.62 5.77
N GLN A 173 8.80 1.58 4.95
CA GLN A 173 7.57 1.27 4.23
C GLN A 173 6.54 0.56 5.12
N ARG A 174 5.29 0.97 4.97
CA ARG A 174 4.10 0.30 5.49
C ARG A 174 3.56 -0.67 4.42
N ILE A 175 3.06 -1.83 4.84
CA ILE A 175 2.57 -2.86 3.92
C ILE A 175 1.23 -3.38 4.42
N VAL A 176 0.19 -3.23 3.62
CA VAL A 176 -1.11 -3.86 3.86
C VAL A 176 -1.23 -5.09 2.96
N HIS A 177 -1.39 -6.26 3.57
CA HIS A 177 -1.57 -7.51 2.86
C HIS A 177 -3.05 -7.73 2.53
N VAL A 178 -3.40 -7.70 1.25
CA VAL A 178 -4.76 -8.00 0.78
C VAL A 178 -4.83 -9.48 0.43
N THR A 179 -5.64 -10.23 1.17
CA THR A 179 -5.73 -11.69 1.07
C THR A 179 -7.18 -12.12 0.93
N GLY A 180 -7.46 -13.32 0.43
CA GLY A 180 -8.84 -13.81 0.40
C GLY A 180 -8.97 -15.08 -0.40
N SER A 181 -9.98 -15.89 -0.09
CA SER A 181 -10.22 -17.17 -0.76
C SER A 181 -10.59 -17.03 -2.24
N THR A 182 -10.97 -15.83 -2.67
CA THR A 182 -11.47 -15.54 -4.03
C THR A 182 -10.57 -14.60 -4.83
N ILE A 183 -9.41 -14.20 -4.29
CA ILE A 183 -8.45 -13.29 -4.93
C ILE A 183 -7.04 -13.86 -4.88
N GLU A 184 -6.21 -13.50 -5.86
CA GLU A 184 -4.77 -13.69 -5.73
C GLU A 184 -4.25 -12.67 -4.70
N PRO A 185 -3.53 -13.11 -3.64
CA PRO A 185 -2.99 -12.19 -2.65
C PRO A 185 -2.06 -11.16 -3.26
N TYR A 186 -2.14 -9.92 -2.78
CA TYR A 186 -1.24 -8.84 -3.21
C TYR A 186 -0.96 -7.88 -2.07
N ASP A 187 0.14 -7.15 -2.19
CA ASP A 187 0.53 -6.12 -1.23
C ASP A 187 0.15 -4.73 -1.73
N VAL A 188 -0.30 -3.88 -0.80
CA VAL A 188 -0.27 -2.43 -0.96
C VAL A 188 0.94 -1.91 -0.17
N ARG A 189 1.94 -1.41 -0.89
CA ARG A 189 3.17 -0.86 -0.29
C ARG A 189 3.10 0.65 -0.28
N ILE A 190 3.29 1.23 0.90
CA ILE A 190 3.08 2.65 1.17
C ILE A 190 4.38 3.19 1.74
N GLY A 191 4.86 4.29 1.17
CA GLY A 191 6.07 4.94 1.68
C GLY A 191 6.79 5.76 0.63
N GLU A 192 7.87 6.39 1.06
CA GLU A 192 8.71 7.17 0.17
C GLU A 192 9.53 6.25 -0.75
N GLY A 193 9.40 6.41 -2.06
CA GLY A 193 10.26 5.71 -3.02
C GLY A 193 9.86 4.26 -3.31
N VAL A 194 8.71 3.78 -2.80
CA VAL A 194 8.23 2.40 -3.04
C VAL A 194 8.03 2.05 -4.52
N MET A 195 7.91 3.05 -5.42
CA MET A 195 7.92 2.80 -6.87
C MET A 195 9.22 2.12 -7.34
N GLY A 196 10.32 2.24 -6.60
CA GLY A 196 11.56 1.50 -6.83
C GLY A 196 11.41 -0.02 -6.80
N GLN A 197 10.30 -0.54 -6.24
CA GLN A 197 9.99 -1.96 -6.18
C GLN A 197 9.12 -2.45 -7.35
N LEU A 198 8.83 -1.60 -8.34
CA LEU A 198 7.97 -1.94 -9.48
C LEU A 198 8.39 -3.24 -10.18
N ALA A 199 9.69 -3.40 -10.45
CA ALA A 199 10.22 -4.62 -11.06
C ALA A 199 10.06 -5.86 -10.17
N GLN A 200 10.18 -5.72 -8.85
CA GLN A 200 9.97 -6.81 -7.92
C GLN A 200 8.52 -7.27 -7.91
N VAL A 201 7.56 -6.33 -7.94
CA VAL A 201 6.12 -6.64 -7.98
C VAL A 201 5.73 -7.26 -9.33
N LEU A 202 6.27 -6.77 -10.44
CA LEU A 202 6.03 -7.35 -11.77
C LEU A 202 6.61 -8.76 -11.89
N GLY A 203 7.78 -9.01 -11.31
CA GLY A 203 8.48 -10.29 -11.37
C GLY A 203 9.16 -10.53 -12.72
N SER A 204 9.92 -11.62 -12.86
CA SER A 204 10.76 -11.86 -14.05
C SER A 204 10.03 -12.41 -15.28
N LYS A 205 8.70 -12.65 -15.19
CA LYS A 205 7.94 -13.30 -16.25
C LYS A 205 7.59 -12.38 -17.44
N PRO A 206 7.15 -11.12 -17.24
CA PRO A 206 6.81 -10.25 -18.36
C PRO A 206 8.04 -9.84 -19.15
N ALA A 207 7.94 -9.86 -20.48
CA ALA A 207 8.96 -9.29 -21.37
C ALA A 207 8.60 -7.85 -21.73
N LYS A 208 7.33 -7.60 -22.07
CA LYS A 208 6.80 -6.26 -22.38
C LYS A 208 5.94 -5.71 -21.24
N VAL A 209 6.03 -4.41 -21.04
CA VAL A 209 5.22 -3.68 -20.05
C VAL A 209 4.60 -2.45 -20.73
N ALA A 210 3.26 -2.38 -20.74
CA ALA A 210 2.54 -1.19 -21.16
C ALA A 210 2.38 -0.24 -19.97
N LEU A 211 3.04 0.92 -20.01
CA LEU A 211 2.94 1.96 -18.99
C LEU A 211 1.86 2.96 -19.39
N ILE A 212 0.68 2.84 -18.77
CA ILE A 212 -0.48 3.72 -19.01
C ILE A 212 -0.42 4.87 -18.01
N HIS A 213 -0.36 6.11 -18.50
CA HIS A 213 -0.25 7.29 -17.63
C HIS A 213 -0.84 8.55 -18.27
N THR A 214 -1.02 9.61 -17.48
CA THR A 214 -1.48 10.92 -17.95
C THR A 214 -0.31 11.89 -18.14
N GLN A 215 -0.56 13.00 -18.83
CA GLN A 215 0.44 14.05 -19.06
C GLN A 215 0.93 14.74 -17.75
N PRO A 216 0.07 15.09 -16.76
CA PRO A 216 0.52 15.76 -15.53
C PRO A 216 1.53 14.97 -14.70
N VAL A 217 1.50 13.64 -14.79
CA VAL A 217 2.37 12.74 -14.02
C VAL A 217 3.63 12.32 -14.77
N GLN A 218 3.99 13.04 -15.85
CA GLN A 218 5.10 12.66 -16.74
C GLN A 218 6.42 12.42 -15.99
N ARG A 219 6.76 13.27 -15.01
CA ARG A 219 7.99 13.09 -14.19
C ARG A 219 8.02 11.73 -13.48
N HIS A 220 6.87 11.26 -12.98
CA HIS A 220 6.74 9.96 -12.32
C HIS A 220 6.78 8.82 -13.33
N SER A 221 6.15 9.00 -14.49
CA SER A 221 6.22 8.01 -15.59
C SER A 221 7.63 7.85 -16.16
N ASP A 222 8.43 8.91 -16.27
CA ASP A 222 9.82 8.85 -16.74
C ASP A 222 10.69 8.04 -15.77
N ARG A 223 10.45 8.20 -14.46
CA ARG A 223 11.09 7.37 -13.43
C ARG A 223 10.65 5.92 -13.54
N ALA A 224 9.35 5.64 -13.65
CA ALA A 224 8.83 4.28 -13.82
C ALA A 224 9.43 3.60 -15.07
N ARG A 225 9.46 4.29 -16.21
CA ARG A 225 10.09 3.82 -17.46
C ARG A 225 11.56 3.48 -17.25
N THR A 226 12.29 4.32 -16.53
CA THR A 226 13.71 4.09 -16.22
C THR A 226 13.89 2.82 -15.38
N LEU A 227 13.09 2.64 -14.34
CA LEU A 227 13.12 1.45 -13.48
C LEU A 227 12.78 0.18 -14.27
N LEU A 228 11.78 0.24 -15.15
CA LEU A 228 11.39 -0.89 -16.00
C LEU A 228 12.52 -1.29 -16.95
N ARG A 229 13.13 -0.33 -17.65
CA ARG A 229 14.24 -0.60 -18.57
C ARG A 229 15.48 -1.12 -17.86
N GLN A 230 15.80 -0.58 -16.69
CA GLN A 230 16.92 -1.07 -15.87
C GLN A 230 16.72 -2.52 -15.40
N ALA A 231 15.47 -2.92 -15.19
CA ALA A 231 15.11 -4.30 -14.85
C ALA A 231 15.05 -5.23 -16.08
N GLY A 232 15.26 -4.71 -17.29
CA GLY A 232 15.31 -5.49 -18.53
C GLY A 232 13.97 -5.64 -19.25
N TYR A 233 12.91 -4.93 -18.84
CA TYR A 233 11.63 -4.94 -19.56
C TYR A 233 11.66 -4.06 -20.80
N ASP A 234 10.92 -4.46 -21.82
CA ASP A 234 10.56 -3.63 -22.97
C ASP A 234 9.34 -2.77 -22.62
N ALA A 235 9.57 -1.49 -22.28
CA ALA A 235 8.55 -0.58 -21.76
C ALA A 235 7.93 0.30 -22.86
N TYR A 236 6.60 0.21 -23.01
CA TYR A 236 5.80 0.94 -23.99
C TYR A 236 4.94 2.01 -23.30
N ASP A 237 5.21 3.28 -23.59
CA ASP A 237 4.48 4.41 -23.00
C ASP A 237 3.14 4.66 -23.71
N ILE A 238 2.06 4.67 -22.94
CA ILE A 238 0.69 4.93 -23.41
C ILE A 238 0.15 6.13 -22.64
N VAL A 239 0.25 7.32 -23.26
CA VAL A 239 -0.31 8.55 -22.70
C VAL A 239 -1.82 8.59 -22.99
N ILE A 240 -2.62 8.73 -21.94
CA ILE A 240 -4.08 8.88 -22.03
C ILE A 240 -4.52 10.31 -21.66
N PRO A 241 -5.71 10.74 -22.07
CA PRO A 241 -6.30 11.98 -21.58
C PRO A 241 -6.41 11.99 -20.05
N ASP A 242 -6.32 13.18 -19.45
CA ASP A 242 -6.33 13.33 -18.00
C ASP A 242 -7.74 13.17 -17.39
N ALA A 243 -7.77 12.78 -16.11
CA ALA A 243 -8.99 12.59 -15.33
C ALA A 243 -10.05 11.73 -16.04
N GLU A 244 -11.34 12.10 -15.94
CA GLU A 244 -12.47 11.33 -16.46
C GLU A 244 -12.48 11.16 -17.98
N ALA A 245 -11.81 12.05 -18.72
CA ALA A 245 -11.67 11.94 -20.18
C ALA A 245 -10.82 10.73 -20.58
N GLY A 246 -9.94 10.25 -19.69
CA GLY A 246 -9.15 9.03 -19.90
C GLY A 246 -9.97 7.75 -19.78
N LYS A 247 -11.13 7.77 -19.12
CA LYS A 247 -11.93 6.57 -18.80
C LYS A 247 -12.98 6.20 -19.84
N THR A 248 -12.84 6.57 -21.11
CA THR A 248 -13.87 6.22 -22.11
C THR A 248 -13.57 4.90 -22.81
N ILE A 249 -14.59 4.32 -23.45
CA ILE A 249 -14.43 3.13 -24.28
C ILE A 249 -13.52 3.39 -25.49
N GLU A 250 -13.52 4.60 -26.04
CA GLU A 250 -12.65 5.00 -27.16
C GLU A 250 -11.18 4.94 -26.75
N VAL A 251 -10.85 5.44 -25.54
CA VAL A 251 -9.49 5.34 -25.00
C VAL A 251 -9.12 3.88 -24.78
N ALA A 252 -9.96 3.08 -24.13
CA ALA A 252 -9.72 1.65 -23.92
C ALA A 252 -9.48 0.91 -25.25
N ASN A 253 -10.30 1.19 -26.27
CA ASN A 253 -10.14 0.62 -27.60
C ASN A 253 -8.82 0.99 -28.26
N GLY A 254 -8.40 2.26 -28.19
CA GLY A 254 -7.09 2.69 -28.69
C GLY A 254 -5.94 1.97 -28.00
N ILE A 255 -6.06 1.70 -26.69
CA ILE A 255 -5.07 0.91 -25.95
C ILE A 255 -5.04 -0.54 -26.44
N TRP A 256 -6.20 -1.20 -26.58
CA TRP A 256 -6.25 -2.57 -27.09
C TRP A 256 -5.67 -2.71 -28.50
N GLN A 257 -5.94 -1.75 -29.39
CA GLN A 257 -5.35 -1.72 -30.74
C GLN A 257 -3.82 -1.68 -30.64
N ARG A 258 -3.28 -0.77 -29.82
CA ARG A 258 -1.83 -0.65 -29.63
C ARG A 258 -1.21 -1.91 -29.02
N LEU A 259 -1.86 -2.53 -28.03
CA LEU A 259 -1.38 -3.80 -27.47
C LEU A 259 -1.33 -4.90 -28.55
N GLY A 260 -2.28 -4.91 -29.48
CA GLY A 260 -2.29 -5.83 -30.63
C GLY A 260 -1.15 -5.56 -31.62
N ASP A 261 -0.97 -4.30 -32.01
CA ASP A 261 0.06 -3.88 -32.97
C ASP A 261 1.47 -4.14 -32.43
N GLU A 262 1.69 -3.90 -31.13
CA GLU A 262 2.95 -4.16 -30.45
C GLU A 262 3.12 -5.64 -30.06
N GLY A 263 2.13 -6.50 -30.35
CA GLY A 263 2.21 -7.95 -30.10
C GLY A 263 2.32 -8.32 -28.63
N PHE A 264 1.52 -7.69 -27.74
CA PHE A 264 1.39 -8.10 -26.34
C PHE A 264 0.68 -9.45 -26.22
N THR A 265 1.18 -10.28 -25.32
CA THR A 265 0.74 -11.65 -25.07
C THR A 265 0.22 -11.83 -23.64
N ARG A 266 -0.19 -13.04 -23.27
CA ARG A 266 -0.67 -13.37 -21.92
C ARG A 266 0.40 -13.29 -20.83
N SER A 267 1.68 -13.35 -21.19
CA SER A 267 2.80 -13.26 -20.24
C SER A 267 3.24 -11.83 -19.95
N ASP A 268 2.79 -10.86 -20.75
CA ASP A 268 3.16 -9.44 -20.60
C ASP A 268 2.31 -8.75 -19.51
N ALA A 269 2.64 -7.51 -19.20
CA ALA A 269 2.00 -6.79 -18.09
C ALA A 269 1.60 -5.34 -18.42
N ILE A 270 0.71 -4.80 -17.61
CA ILE A 270 0.29 -3.39 -17.62
C ILE A 270 0.71 -2.71 -16.30
N VAL A 271 1.13 -1.45 -16.38
CA VAL A 271 1.32 -0.58 -15.22
C VAL A 271 0.41 0.63 -15.38
N GLY A 272 -0.52 0.82 -14.45
CA GLY A 272 -1.34 2.02 -14.37
C GLY A 272 -0.72 3.04 -13.44
N LEU A 273 -0.29 4.19 -13.96
CA LEU A 273 0.34 5.26 -13.18
C LEU A 273 -0.47 6.55 -13.31
N GLY A 274 -1.08 6.99 -12.19
CA GLY A 274 -1.91 8.19 -12.18
C GLY A 274 -2.92 8.21 -11.03
N GLY A 275 -3.88 9.13 -11.10
CA GLY A 275 -5.05 9.12 -10.21
C GLY A 275 -6.03 7.97 -10.51
N GLY A 276 -7.16 7.95 -9.81
CA GLY A 276 -8.12 6.83 -9.86
C GLY A 276 -8.63 6.50 -11.27
N ALA A 277 -8.78 7.52 -12.12
CA ALA A 277 -9.20 7.33 -13.50
C ALA A 277 -8.19 6.52 -14.34
N ALA A 278 -6.88 6.78 -14.16
CA ALA A 278 -5.84 6.08 -14.90
C ALA A 278 -5.70 4.62 -14.42
N THR A 279 -5.76 4.41 -13.09
CA THR A 279 -5.66 3.06 -12.50
C THR A 279 -6.87 2.19 -12.83
N ASP A 280 -8.08 2.77 -12.85
CA ASP A 280 -9.30 2.04 -13.23
C ASP A 280 -9.28 1.61 -14.69
N LEU A 281 -8.89 2.51 -15.60
CA LEU A 281 -8.74 2.20 -17.01
C LEU A 281 -7.68 1.12 -17.23
N ALA A 282 -6.50 1.27 -16.61
CA ALA A 282 -5.41 0.32 -16.75
C ALA A 282 -5.82 -1.07 -16.24
N GLY A 283 -6.49 -1.15 -15.10
CA GLY A 283 -7.05 -2.39 -14.57
C GLY A 283 -8.10 -3.00 -15.50
N PHE A 284 -8.98 -2.19 -16.10
CA PHE A 284 -10.01 -2.68 -17.02
C PHE A 284 -9.41 -3.21 -18.32
N VAL A 285 -8.41 -2.51 -18.88
CA VAL A 285 -7.65 -2.97 -20.04
C VAL A 285 -6.94 -4.28 -19.70
N ALA A 286 -6.30 -4.39 -18.53
CA ALA A 286 -5.64 -5.61 -18.09
C ALA A 286 -6.61 -6.79 -17.92
N ALA A 287 -7.80 -6.54 -17.35
CA ALA A 287 -8.84 -7.54 -17.16
C ALA A 287 -9.38 -8.10 -18.48
N THR A 288 -9.42 -7.28 -19.53
CA THR A 288 -10.09 -7.59 -20.79
C THR A 288 -9.12 -8.02 -21.89
N TRP A 289 -7.86 -7.56 -21.86
CA TRP A 289 -6.84 -7.99 -22.79
C TRP A 289 -6.50 -9.47 -22.57
N MET A 290 -6.63 -10.28 -23.62
CA MET A 290 -6.39 -11.73 -23.57
C MET A 290 -7.17 -12.48 -22.45
N ARG A 291 -8.26 -11.90 -21.94
CA ARG A 291 -9.07 -12.36 -20.79
C ARG A 291 -8.36 -12.26 -19.43
N GLY A 292 -7.39 -11.36 -19.30
CA GLY A 292 -6.66 -11.11 -18.07
C GLY A 292 -5.15 -11.24 -18.27
N ILE A 293 -4.44 -10.15 -18.01
CA ILE A 293 -2.97 -10.14 -17.89
C ILE A 293 -2.54 -9.44 -16.59
N ARG A 294 -1.32 -9.73 -16.16
CA ARG A 294 -0.76 -9.17 -14.93
C ARG A 294 -0.75 -7.64 -14.98
N TYR A 295 -1.10 -6.98 -13.89
CA TYR A 295 -0.96 -5.52 -13.81
C TYR A 295 -0.60 -5.02 -12.42
N VAL A 296 0.00 -3.83 -12.36
CA VAL A 296 0.40 -3.14 -11.13
C VAL A 296 -0.16 -1.72 -11.15
N ASN A 297 -0.68 -1.25 -10.02
CA ASN A 297 -1.10 0.13 -9.85
C ASN A 297 -0.02 0.96 -9.15
N CYS A 298 0.26 2.14 -9.68
CA CYS A 298 1.12 3.16 -9.10
C CYS A 298 0.30 4.45 -8.92
N PRO A 299 -0.58 4.52 -7.90
CA PRO A 299 -1.44 5.68 -7.67
C PRO A 299 -0.62 6.95 -7.37
N THR A 300 -1.07 8.09 -7.91
CA THR A 300 -0.39 9.39 -7.75
C THR A 300 -1.27 10.48 -7.13
N SER A 301 -2.44 10.14 -6.61
CA SER A 301 -3.28 11.03 -5.80
C SER A 301 -3.67 10.32 -4.52
N LEU A 302 -3.95 11.09 -3.45
CA LEU A 302 -4.37 10.52 -2.18
C LEU A 302 -5.61 9.65 -2.35
N LEU A 303 -6.64 10.14 -3.06
CA LEU A 303 -7.85 9.38 -3.39
C LEU A 303 -7.52 8.02 -4.06
N ALA A 304 -6.58 8.01 -5.00
CA ALA A 304 -6.20 6.78 -5.68
C ALA A 304 -5.46 5.81 -4.73
N MET A 305 -4.61 6.32 -3.84
CA MET A 305 -3.88 5.51 -2.86
C MET A 305 -4.80 4.83 -1.86
N VAL A 306 -5.78 5.57 -1.34
CA VAL A 306 -6.65 5.09 -0.25
C VAL A 306 -7.88 4.33 -0.76
N ASP A 307 -8.32 4.60 -1.99
CA ASP A 307 -9.51 3.98 -2.55
C ASP A 307 -9.24 3.33 -3.93
N ALA A 308 -9.20 4.09 -5.02
CA ALA A 308 -9.37 3.54 -6.38
C ALA A 308 -8.36 2.45 -6.78
N SER A 309 -7.12 2.50 -6.30
CA SER A 309 -6.09 1.53 -6.69
C SER A 309 -6.18 0.18 -5.95
N THR A 310 -6.97 0.12 -4.87
CA THR A 310 -7.13 -1.04 -4.00
C THR A 310 -8.55 -1.59 -4.11
N GLY A 311 -8.70 -2.92 -4.17
CA GLY A 311 -10.02 -3.59 -4.14
C GLY A 311 -10.55 -4.09 -5.48
N GLY A 312 -9.80 -3.91 -6.57
CA GLY A 312 -10.02 -4.59 -7.84
C GLY A 312 -11.31 -4.24 -8.59
N LYS A 313 -12.04 -3.19 -8.20
CA LYS A 313 -13.08 -2.63 -9.08
C LYS A 313 -12.35 -1.84 -10.15
N THR A 314 -12.57 -2.20 -11.41
CA THR A 314 -11.99 -1.53 -12.57
C THR A 314 -13.10 -1.21 -13.54
N GLY A 315 -12.97 -0.15 -14.34
CA GLY A 315 -14.03 0.17 -15.28
C GLY A 315 -13.82 1.44 -16.08
N ILE A 316 -14.78 1.65 -16.98
CA ILE A 316 -14.85 2.77 -17.90
C ILE A 316 -16.22 3.44 -17.80
N ASN A 317 -16.26 4.67 -18.28
CA ASN A 317 -17.45 5.48 -18.42
C ASN A 317 -18.07 5.24 -19.79
N THR A 318 -19.40 5.24 -19.83
CA THR A 318 -20.17 5.31 -21.08
C THR A 318 -21.02 6.57 -21.08
N PRO A 319 -21.61 6.97 -22.21
CA PRO A 319 -22.54 8.11 -22.25
C PRO A 319 -23.73 7.98 -21.28
N GLN A 320 -24.06 6.76 -20.85
CA GLN A 320 -25.16 6.48 -19.92
C GLN A 320 -24.74 6.62 -18.45
N GLY A 321 -23.44 6.65 -18.14
CA GLY A 321 -22.95 6.89 -16.78
C GLY A 321 -21.53 6.40 -16.52
N LYS A 322 -20.97 6.86 -15.39
CA LYS A 322 -19.67 6.43 -14.90
C LYS A 322 -19.69 5.00 -14.36
N ASN A 323 -18.59 4.29 -14.55
CA ASN A 323 -18.34 2.96 -13.96
C ASN A 323 -19.47 1.94 -14.19
N LEU A 324 -20.30 2.10 -15.23
CA LEU A 324 -21.37 1.17 -15.56
C LEU A 324 -20.80 -0.14 -16.12
N VAL A 325 -19.76 -0.03 -16.93
CA VAL A 325 -19.04 -1.14 -17.56
C VAL A 325 -17.70 -1.30 -16.84
N GLY A 326 -17.39 -2.52 -16.39
CA GLY A 326 -16.21 -2.78 -15.59
C GLY A 326 -15.97 -4.25 -15.32
N SER A 327 -14.95 -4.54 -14.50
CA SER A 327 -14.59 -5.87 -14.05
C SER A 327 -14.11 -5.84 -12.60
N PHE A 328 -14.34 -6.94 -11.88
CA PHE A 328 -13.64 -7.24 -10.64
C PHE A 328 -12.34 -7.98 -10.99
N TYR A 329 -11.22 -7.27 -10.95
CA TYR A 329 -9.89 -7.76 -11.31
C TYR A 329 -8.86 -7.16 -10.37
N THR A 330 -8.12 -7.98 -9.62
CA THR A 330 -7.16 -7.51 -8.60
C THR A 330 -5.76 -7.32 -9.18
N PRO A 331 -5.01 -6.31 -8.71
CA PRO A 331 -3.64 -6.09 -9.18
C PRO A 331 -2.70 -7.15 -8.60
N ALA A 332 -1.52 -7.27 -9.22
CA ALA A 332 -0.39 -8.00 -8.64
C ALA A 332 0.27 -7.25 -7.46
N GLY A 333 -0.04 -5.96 -7.31
CA GLY A 333 0.40 -5.12 -6.21
C GLY A 333 0.06 -3.65 -6.47
N VAL A 334 0.09 -2.86 -5.40
CA VAL A 334 -0.13 -1.41 -5.42
C VAL A 334 1.08 -0.72 -4.78
N LEU A 335 1.62 0.30 -5.45
CA LEU A 335 2.78 1.07 -4.99
C LEU A 335 2.35 2.52 -4.73
N ALA A 336 1.92 2.80 -3.50
CA ALA A 336 1.53 4.13 -3.02
C ALA A 336 2.78 4.93 -2.63
N ASP A 337 3.48 5.46 -3.65
CA ASP A 337 4.71 6.24 -3.47
C ASP A 337 4.40 7.68 -3.07
N LEU A 338 4.78 8.04 -1.84
CA LEU A 338 4.55 9.36 -1.27
C LEU A 338 5.26 10.48 -2.07
N LYS A 339 6.31 10.16 -2.85
CA LYS A 339 6.95 11.14 -3.75
C LYS A 339 6.01 11.68 -4.81
N SER A 340 4.96 10.94 -5.15
CA SER A 340 3.95 11.40 -6.11
C SER A 340 3.10 12.56 -5.56
N LEU A 341 2.88 12.58 -4.25
CA LEU A 341 2.11 13.63 -3.56
C LEU A 341 2.86 14.96 -3.52
N ALA A 342 4.18 14.96 -3.66
CA ALA A 342 4.98 16.18 -3.66
C ALA A 342 4.66 17.15 -4.82
N SER A 343 4.06 16.63 -5.89
CA SER A 343 3.56 17.42 -7.03
C SER A 343 2.04 17.58 -7.05
N LEU A 344 1.33 17.05 -6.06
CA LEU A 344 -0.12 17.03 -6.04
C LEU A 344 -0.66 18.39 -5.59
N PRO A 345 -1.58 19.02 -6.35
CA PRO A 345 -2.22 20.25 -5.89
C PRO A 345 -3.05 20.01 -4.61
N ASN A 346 -3.06 21.01 -3.72
CA ASN A 346 -3.71 20.93 -2.41
C ASN A 346 -5.20 20.54 -2.49
N ASP A 347 -5.94 21.05 -3.46
CA ASP A 347 -7.36 20.73 -3.63
C ASP A 347 -7.60 19.28 -4.08
N ILE A 348 -6.65 18.67 -4.80
CA ILE A 348 -6.66 17.23 -5.13
C ILE A 348 -6.27 16.37 -3.92
N PHE A 349 -5.41 16.90 -3.03
CA PHE A 349 -5.10 16.23 -1.77
C PHE A 349 -6.32 16.23 -0.84
N ILE A 350 -6.95 17.38 -0.65
CA ILE A 350 -8.13 17.55 0.22
C ILE A 350 -9.28 16.64 -0.20
N GLU A 351 -9.60 16.52 -1.49
CA GLU A 351 -10.67 15.58 -1.92
C GLU A 351 -10.39 14.14 -1.46
N GLY A 352 -9.12 13.71 -1.41
CA GLY A 352 -8.76 12.37 -0.94
C GLY A 352 -9.11 12.13 0.52
N LEU A 353 -9.11 13.18 1.35
CA LEU A 353 -9.44 13.09 2.78
C LEU A 353 -10.91 12.71 3.02
N GLY A 354 -11.80 12.93 2.04
CA GLY A 354 -13.21 12.51 2.15
C GLY A 354 -13.33 10.98 2.30
N GLU A 355 -12.55 10.22 1.54
CA GLU A 355 -12.52 8.75 1.63
C GLU A 355 -11.80 8.25 2.88
N VAL A 356 -10.79 8.98 3.35
CA VAL A 356 -10.09 8.72 4.61
C VAL A 356 -11.08 8.88 5.77
N ALA A 357 -11.74 10.02 5.88
CA ALA A 357 -12.73 10.30 6.92
C ALA A 357 -13.90 9.29 6.90
N LYS A 358 -14.42 8.97 5.71
CA LYS A 358 -15.44 7.92 5.54
C LYS A 358 -15.00 6.60 6.18
N SER A 359 -13.76 6.19 5.95
CA SER A 359 -13.23 4.93 6.47
C SER A 359 -13.10 4.95 8.00
N GLY A 360 -12.79 6.11 8.57
CA GLY A 360 -12.80 6.29 10.01
C GLY A 360 -14.19 6.19 10.62
N PHE A 361 -15.19 6.84 10.01
CA PHE A 361 -16.57 6.78 10.48
C PHE A 361 -17.17 5.37 10.45
N ILE A 362 -16.88 4.58 9.42
CA ILE A 362 -17.47 3.24 9.25
C ILE A 362 -16.75 2.14 10.01
N MET A 363 -15.48 2.30 10.39
CA MET A 363 -14.73 1.17 10.96
C MET A 363 -13.58 1.53 11.89
N ASP A 364 -12.78 2.55 11.56
CA ASP A 364 -11.51 2.80 12.25
C ASP A 364 -11.43 4.20 12.89
N PRO A 365 -11.91 4.38 14.14
CA PRO A 365 -11.93 5.69 14.80
C PRO A 365 -10.54 6.32 15.00
N GLU A 366 -9.45 5.54 14.95
CA GLU A 366 -8.08 6.07 15.00
C GLU A 366 -7.81 7.02 13.84
N ILE A 367 -8.37 6.72 12.64
CA ILE A 367 -8.31 7.62 11.49
C ILE A 367 -8.89 8.99 11.84
N LEU A 368 -10.03 9.02 12.55
CA LEU A 368 -10.70 10.27 12.89
C LEU A 368 -9.87 11.09 13.89
N GLN A 369 -9.28 10.43 14.88
CA GLN A 369 -8.37 11.06 15.85
C GLN A 369 -7.16 11.69 15.14
N ILE A 370 -6.50 10.95 14.24
CA ILE A 370 -5.36 11.45 13.45
C ILE A 370 -5.78 12.65 12.58
N LEU A 371 -6.95 12.57 11.93
CA LEU A 371 -7.48 13.67 11.12
C LEU A 371 -7.75 14.93 11.95
N GLU A 372 -8.27 14.79 13.17
CA GLU A 372 -8.49 15.91 14.10
C GLU A 372 -7.19 16.54 14.56
N ASP A 373 -6.26 15.73 15.05
CA ASP A 373 -5.00 16.18 15.63
C ASP A 373 -4.14 16.95 14.61
N HIS A 374 -4.27 16.58 13.32
CA HIS A 374 -3.51 17.18 12.21
C HIS A 374 -4.36 17.98 11.22
N ALA A 375 -5.61 18.33 11.55
CA ALA A 375 -6.54 18.96 10.62
C ALA A 375 -5.97 20.21 9.94
N GLY A 376 -5.31 21.08 10.72
CA GLY A 376 -4.69 22.30 10.21
C GLY A 376 -3.55 22.04 9.22
N GLU A 377 -2.70 21.05 9.50
CA GLU A 377 -1.57 20.67 8.64
C GLU A 377 -2.07 20.00 7.36
N LEU A 378 -3.05 19.10 7.46
CA LEU A 378 -3.66 18.40 6.32
C LEU A 378 -4.38 19.38 5.38
N ARG A 379 -5.15 20.32 5.93
CA ARG A 379 -5.81 21.37 5.14
C ARG A 379 -4.81 22.29 4.46
N ALA A 380 -3.72 22.62 5.15
CA ALA A 380 -2.64 23.46 4.61
C ALA A 380 -1.60 22.67 3.80
N PHE A 381 -1.91 21.45 3.35
CA PHE A 381 -0.98 20.59 2.62
C PHE A 381 -0.29 21.32 1.46
N ASP A 382 1.04 21.32 1.48
CA ASP A 382 1.91 21.81 0.42
C ASP A 382 2.84 20.68 -0.02
N GLY A 383 2.61 20.15 -1.23
CA GLY A 383 3.43 19.10 -1.80
C GLY A 383 4.91 19.45 -1.89
N SER A 384 5.27 20.74 -2.03
CA SER A 384 6.67 21.16 -2.18
C SER A 384 7.52 20.96 -0.91
N THR A 385 6.89 20.98 0.26
CA THR A 385 7.56 20.77 1.57
C THR A 385 7.19 19.43 2.22
N PHE A 386 6.21 18.72 1.66
CA PHE A 386 5.60 17.52 2.25
C PHE A 386 6.62 16.44 2.64
N LEU A 387 7.53 16.07 1.74
CA LEU A 387 8.47 14.96 1.96
C LEU A 387 9.47 15.21 3.10
N ASP A 388 9.78 16.47 3.38
CA ASP A 388 10.72 16.87 4.42
C ASP A 388 10.01 17.22 5.76
N SER A 389 8.70 16.99 5.85
CA SER A 389 7.87 17.33 7.00
C SER A 389 7.39 16.08 7.75
N GLY A 390 7.04 16.24 9.05
CA GLY A 390 6.42 15.17 9.85
C GLY A 390 5.07 14.72 9.31
N LEU A 391 4.40 15.56 8.51
CA LEU A 391 3.13 15.23 7.85
C LEU A 391 3.27 14.04 6.89
N LYS A 392 4.48 13.75 6.38
CA LYS A 392 4.75 12.55 5.57
C LYS A 392 4.33 11.27 6.27
N ASP A 393 4.72 11.13 7.54
CA ASP A 393 4.46 9.91 8.32
C ASP A 393 2.99 9.81 8.70
N VAL A 394 2.35 10.95 9.02
CA VAL A 394 0.90 11.06 9.27
C VAL A 394 0.10 10.62 8.05
N VAL A 395 0.46 11.10 6.85
CA VAL A 395 -0.22 10.71 5.60
C VAL A 395 0.03 9.23 5.27
N ALA A 396 1.24 8.72 5.50
CA ALA A 396 1.52 7.30 5.31
C ALA A 396 0.65 6.41 6.22
N GLU A 397 0.46 6.83 7.47
CA GLU A 397 -0.39 6.16 8.45
C GLU A 397 -1.87 6.22 8.05
N LEU A 398 -2.39 7.40 7.68
CA LEU A 398 -3.76 7.53 7.19
C LEU A 398 -4.03 6.64 5.96
N ILE A 399 -3.06 6.52 5.04
CA ILE A 399 -3.17 5.61 3.90
C ILE A 399 -3.21 4.15 4.39
N GLU A 400 -2.32 3.75 5.30
CA GLU A 400 -2.28 2.38 5.83
C GLU A 400 -3.58 1.97 6.52
N HIS A 401 -4.09 2.81 7.42
CA HIS A 401 -5.36 2.57 8.11
C HIS A 401 -6.52 2.48 7.13
N THR A 402 -6.62 3.44 6.20
CA THR A 402 -7.72 3.46 5.21
C THR A 402 -7.68 2.25 4.28
N VAL A 403 -6.48 1.89 3.80
CA VAL A 403 -6.28 0.70 2.97
C VAL A 403 -6.58 -0.58 3.74
N SER A 404 -6.28 -0.63 5.05
CA SER A 404 -6.59 -1.77 5.92
C SER A 404 -8.10 -1.98 6.08
N VAL A 405 -8.87 -0.90 6.31
CA VAL A 405 -10.35 -0.94 6.28
C VAL A 405 -10.84 -1.49 4.95
N LYS A 406 -10.29 -1.00 3.83
CA LYS A 406 -10.69 -1.48 2.50
C LYS A 406 -10.31 -2.94 2.26
N ALA A 407 -9.11 -3.34 2.67
CA ALA A 407 -8.61 -4.70 2.56
C ALA A 407 -9.53 -5.67 3.33
N TYR A 408 -9.95 -5.34 4.55
CA TYR A 408 -10.89 -6.16 5.32
C TYR A 408 -12.18 -6.45 4.53
N HIS A 409 -12.81 -5.40 3.98
CA HIS A 409 -14.05 -5.52 3.22
C HIS A 409 -13.87 -6.28 1.90
N VAL A 410 -12.79 -6.01 1.16
CA VAL A 410 -12.49 -6.68 -0.13
C VAL A 410 -12.17 -8.15 0.07
N SER A 411 -11.38 -8.47 1.09
CA SER A 411 -10.95 -9.83 1.44
C SER A 411 -12.16 -10.73 1.73
N ALA A 412 -13.17 -10.18 2.39
CA ALA A 412 -14.40 -10.87 2.74
C ALA A 412 -15.43 -10.91 1.60
N ASP A 413 -15.53 -9.84 0.79
CA ASP A 413 -16.58 -9.68 -0.20
C ASP A 413 -16.11 -8.91 -1.45
N LEU A 414 -15.35 -9.59 -2.32
CA LEU A 414 -14.84 -8.98 -3.55
C LEU A 414 -15.97 -8.43 -4.45
N LYS A 415 -17.10 -9.14 -4.56
CA LYS A 415 -18.16 -8.85 -5.54
C LYS A 415 -19.26 -7.93 -5.02
N GLU A 416 -19.10 -7.38 -3.82
CA GLU A 416 -20.07 -6.44 -3.24
C GLU A 416 -21.47 -7.05 -3.10
N ALA A 417 -21.53 -8.26 -2.52
CA ALA A 417 -22.78 -8.97 -2.27
C ALA A 417 -23.36 -8.74 -0.86
N GLY A 418 -22.61 -8.09 0.04
CA GLY A 418 -23.02 -7.81 1.41
C GLY A 418 -22.07 -6.84 2.11
N LEU A 419 -21.06 -7.36 2.83
CA LEU A 419 -20.21 -6.57 3.72
C LEU A 419 -19.54 -5.38 3.02
N ARG A 420 -19.07 -5.55 1.78
CA ARG A 420 -18.36 -4.49 1.05
C ARG A 420 -19.25 -3.29 0.72
N GLU A 421 -20.58 -3.43 0.81
CA GLU A 421 -21.49 -2.32 0.59
C GLU A 421 -21.31 -1.19 1.61
N PHE A 422 -20.79 -1.45 2.82
CA PHE A 422 -20.53 -0.41 3.82
C PHE A 422 -19.50 0.64 3.36
N LEU A 423 -18.63 0.30 2.41
CA LEU A 423 -17.73 1.27 1.77
C LEU A 423 -18.50 2.35 0.98
N ASN A 424 -19.79 2.18 0.75
CA ASN A 424 -20.66 3.16 0.09
C ASN A 424 -21.30 4.16 1.08
N TYR A 425 -20.88 4.22 2.34
CA TYR A 425 -21.26 5.32 3.23
C TYR A 425 -21.00 6.68 2.55
N GLY A 426 -22.02 7.54 2.55
CA GLY A 426 -22.05 8.82 1.83
C GLY A 426 -22.24 8.76 0.30
N HIS A 427 -22.06 7.60 -0.35
CA HIS A 427 -22.03 7.53 -1.81
C HIS A 427 -23.41 7.63 -2.48
N THR A 428 -24.52 7.27 -1.79
CA THR A 428 -25.86 7.35 -2.40
C THR A 428 -26.21 8.77 -2.82
N LEU A 429 -26.01 9.75 -1.92
CA LEU A 429 -26.16 11.16 -2.26
C LEU A 429 -24.95 11.68 -3.06
N GLY A 430 -23.72 11.29 -2.69
CA GLY A 430 -22.51 11.75 -3.37
C GLY A 430 -22.55 11.52 -4.89
N HIS A 431 -22.97 10.34 -5.34
CA HIS A 431 -23.13 10.05 -6.77
C HIS A 431 -24.24 10.89 -7.44
N ALA A 432 -25.30 11.24 -6.71
CA ALA A 432 -26.35 12.12 -7.23
C ALA A 432 -25.80 13.54 -7.44
N ILE A 433 -25.06 14.07 -6.45
CA ILE A 433 -24.37 15.37 -6.54
C ILE A 433 -23.41 15.38 -7.74
N GLU A 434 -22.54 14.37 -7.85
CA GLU A 434 -21.59 14.28 -8.97
C GLU A 434 -22.28 14.32 -10.33
N LYS A 435 -23.42 13.63 -10.49
CA LYS A 435 -24.19 13.63 -11.74
C LYS A 435 -24.85 14.98 -12.03
N LEU A 436 -25.45 15.63 -11.03
CA LEU A 436 -26.11 16.94 -11.18
C LEU A 436 -25.11 18.06 -11.47
N GLU A 437 -23.90 17.94 -10.93
CA GLU A 437 -22.79 18.85 -11.16
C GLU A 437 -22.03 18.56 -12.46
N HIS A 438 -22.54 17.65 -13.29
CA HIS A 438 -21.90 17.20 -14.53
C HIS A 438 -20.43 16.79 -14.32
N PHE A 439 -20.15 16.16 -13.17
CA PHE A 439 -18.83 15.70 -12.74
C PHE A 439 -17.77 16.80 -12.62
N ARG A 440 -18.20 18.06 -12.46
CA ARG A 440 -17.31 19.18 -12.13
C ARG A 440 -16.97 19.21 -10.64
N TRP A 441 -17.86 18.68 -9.81
CA TRP A 441 -17.56 18.42 -8.41
C TRP A 441 -16.61 17.24 -8.27
N ARG A 442 -15.66 17.41 -7.35
CA ARG A 442 -14.69 16.39 -6.95
C ARG A 442 -15.41 15.27 -6.22
N HIS A 443 -14.98 14.04 -6.46
CA HIS A 443 -15.62 12.85 -5.89
C HIS A 443 -15.64 12.89 -4.36
N GLY A 444 -14.48 13.09 -3.72
CA GLY A 444 -14.39 13.12 -2.26
C GLY A 444 -15.14 14.30 -1.62
N ASN A 445 -15.32 15.41 -2.32
CA ASN A 445 -16.17 16.52 -1.88
C ASN A 445 -17.65 16.10 -1.85
N ALA A 446 -18.12 15.41 -2.89
CA ALA A 446 -19.48 14.90 -2.94
C ALA A 446 -19.71 13.79 -1.89
N VAL A 447 -18.71 12.95 -1.65
CA VAL A 447 -18.74 11.93 -0.57
C VAL A 447 -18.81 12.58 0.80
N ALA A 448 -18.04 13.65 1.07
CA ALA A 448 -18.09 14.38 2.33
C ALA A 448 -19.49 14.92 2.64
N VAL A 449 -20.13 15.60 1.69
CA VAL A 449 -21.53 16.06 1.82
C VAL A 449 -22.47 14.86 2.00
N GLY A 450 -22.22 13.78 1.27
CA GLY A 450 -22.96 12.53 1.40
C GLY A 450 -22.87 11.90 2.79
N CYS A 451 -21.69 11.93 3.44
CA CYS A 451 -21.50 11.45 4.81
C CYS A 451 -22.32 12.29 5.80
N VAL A 452 -22.29 13.62 5.66
CA VAL A 452 -23.12 14.52 6.50
C VAL A 452 -24.60 14.22 6.31
N TYR A 453 -25.05 14.06 5.06
CA TYR A 453 -26.43 13.66 4.77
C TYR A 453 -26.82 12.32 5.39
N ALA A 454 -25.94 11.31 5.32
CA ALA A 454 -26.19 10.01 5.91
C ALA A 454 -26.22 10.07 7.45
N ALA A 455 -25.42 10.94 8.06
CA ALA A 455 -25.47 11.22 9.51
C ALA A 455 -26.79 11.91 9.91
N GLU A 456 -27.23 12.94 9.17
CA GLU A 456 -28.54 13.58 9.39
C GLU A 456 -29.69 12.58 9.29
N LEU A 457 -29.66 11.69 8.29
CA LEU A 457 -30.64 10.62 8.14
C LEU A 457 -30.60 9.63 9.32
N SER A 458 -29.42 9.22 9.77
CA SER A 458 -29.27 8.40 10.99
C SER A 458 -29.90 9.09 12.20
N HIS A 459 -29.66 10.38 12.37
CA HIS A 459 -30.15 11.14 13.51
C HIS A 459 -31.67 11.29 13.49
N LEU A 460 -32.25 11.64 12.34
CA LEU A 460 -33.71 11.73 12.16
C LEU A 460 -34.44 10.43 12.48
N LEU A 461 -33.78 9.28 12.27
CA LEU A 461 -34.32 7.95 12.58
C LEU A 461 -33.97 7.47 14.00
N GLY A 462 -33.25 8.26 14.79
CA GLY A 462 -32.92 7.98 16.18
C GLY A 462 -31.75 7.02 16.39
N TYR A 463 -30.92 6.76 15.37
CA TYR A 463 -29.75 5.89 15.49
C TYR A 463 -28.55 6.59 16.13
N ILE A 464 -28.40 7.90 15.93
CA ILE A 464 -27.31 8.70 16.50
C ILE A 464 -27.86 10.02 17.08
N ASP A 465 -27.09 10.64 17.96
CA ASP A 465 -27.41 11.96 18.50
C ASP A 465 -26.95 13.12 17.58
N GLN A 466 -27.36 14.34 17.93
CA GLN A 466 -26.97 15.54 17.18
C GLN A 466 -25.47 15.82 17.31
N ASP A 467 -24.86 15.48 18.45
CA ASP A 467 -23.42 15.69 18.69
C ASP A 467 -22.58 14.92 17.65
N LEU A 468 -22.97 13.69 17.31
CA LEU A 468 -22.27 12.95 16.26
C LEU A 468 -22.47 13.57 14.87
N VAL A 469 -23.63 14.13 14.55
CA VAL A 469 -23.84 14.87 13.28
C VAL A 469 -22.95 16.12 13.22
N ASP A 470 -22.91 16.89 14.30
CA ASP A 470 -22.11 18.10 14.41
C ASP A 470 -20.61 17.77 14.32
N TYR A 471 -20.21 16.63 14.87
CA TYR A 471 -18.87 16.09 14.74
C TYR A 471 -18.49 15.79 13.28
N HIS A 472 -19.38 15.16 12.48
CA HIS A 472 -19.13 14.98 11.04
C HIS A 472 -18.87 16.31 10.34
N ARG A 473 -19.70 17.32 10.62
CA ARG A 473 -19.57 18.66 10.00
C ARG A 473 -18.28 19.35 10.45
N SER A 474 -17.96 19.29 11.73
CA SER A 474 -16.77 19.91 12.32
C SER A 474 -15.49 19.32 11.73
N LEU A 475 -15.36 17.99 11.74
CA LEU A 475 -14.17 17.29 11.23
C LEU A 475 -14.00 17.51 9.72
N LEU A 476 -15.04 17.28 8.91
CA LEU A 476 -14.92 17.46 7.47
C LEU A 476 -14.64 18.93 7.11
N GLY A 477 -15.28 19.88 7.79
CA GLY A 477 -15.03 21.30 7.60
C GLY A 477 -13.63 21.75 8.03
N SER A 478 -13.06 21.16 9.10
CA SER A 478 -11.71 21.48 9.56
C SER A 478 -10.64 21.06 8.55
N LEU A 479 -10.87 19.96 7.82
CA LEU A 479 -10.03 19.46 6.73
C LEU A 479 -10.17 20.26 5.43
N GLY A 480 -11.18 21.14 5.33
CA GLY A 480 -11.47 21.93 4.13
C GLY A 480 -12.41 21.26 3.13
N LEU A 481 -13.08 20.18 3.51
CA LEU A 481 -14.12 19.52 2.70
C LEU A 481 -15.46 20.26 2.83
N PRO A 482 -16.30 20.27 1.78
CA PRO A 482 -17.64 20.82 1.86
C PRO A 482 -18.56 19.92 2.70
N THR A 483 -19.44 20.54 3.47
CA THR A 483 -20.42 19.89 4.35
C THR A 483 -21.87 20.26 4.01
N SER A 484 -22.07 21.08 2.97
CA SER A 484 -23.36 21.45 2.42
C SER A 484 -23.32 21.48 0.89
N TRP A 485 -24.49 21.36 0.26
CA TRP A 485 -24.67 21.45 -1.18
C TRP A 485 -26.07 21.97 -1.52
N ASN A 486 -26.13 23.08 -2.27
CA ASN A 486 -27.36 23.86 -2.46
C ASN A 486 -27.88 23.83 -3.90
N ASN A 487 -27.21 23.10 -4.79
CA ASN A 487 -27.63 22.99 -6.18
C ASN A 487 -28.69 21.87 -6.32
N GLY A 488 -29.47 21.87 -7.40
CA GLY A 488 -30.47 20.82 -7.67
C GLY A 488 -31.76 20.90 -6.83
N THR A 489 -32.82 20.28 -7.35
CA THR A 489 -34.09 20.13 -6.63
C THR A 489 -34.15 18.76 -5.94
N TRP A 490 -35.00 18.63 -4.91
CA TRP A 490 -35.27 17.34 -4.28
C TRP A 490 -35.70 16.28 -5.30
N ASP A 491 -36.58 16.62 -6.23
CA ASP A 491 -37.07 15.70 -7.27
C ASP A 491 -35.94 15.17 -8.16
N ASP A 492 -34.99 16.03 -8.54
CA ASP A 492 -33.83 15.64 -9.35
C ASP A 492 -32.92 14.68 -8.58
N VAL A 493 -32.65 14.99 -7.30
CA VAL A 493 -31.80 14.17 -6.42
C VAL A 493 -32.44 12.82 -6.17
N LEU A 494 -33.73 12.78 -5.82
CA LEU A 494 -34.49 11.57 -5.57
C LEU A 494 -34.51 10.66 -6.81
N ALA A 495 -34.75 11.24 -8.00
CA ALA A 495 -34.73 10.49 -9.26
C ALA A 495 -33.36 9.84 -9.54
N LEU A 496 -32.26 10.48 -9.15
CA LEU A 496 -30.91 9.92 -9.29
C LEU A 496 -30.59 8.87 -8.24
N MET A 497 -31.01 9.05 -6.99
CA MET A 497 -30.84 8.04 -5.93
C MET A 497 -31.58 6.74 -6.26
N HIS A 498 -32.77 6.80 -6.87
CA HIS A 498 -33.48 5.61 -7.35
C HIS A 498 -32.79 4.91 -8.54
N ARG A 499 -31.94 5.62 -9.30
CA ARG A 499 -31.19 5.06 -10.44
C ARG A 499 -29.81 4.54 -10.06
N ASP A 500 -29.37 4.74 -8.81
CA ASP A 500 -28.12 4.15 -8.33
C ASP A 500 -28.24 2.62 -8.35
N LYS A 501 -27.18 1.91 -8.78
CA LYS A 501 -27.20 0.46 -9.01
C LYS A 501 -27.58 -0.37 -7.76
N LYS A 502 -27.58 0.26 -6.59
CA LYS A 502 -27.95 -0.34 -5.30
C LYS A 502 -29.46 -0.39 -5.06
N ALA A 503 -30.26 0.37 -5.82
CA ALA A 503 -31.71 0.29 -5.75
C ALA A 503 -32.17 -1.08 -6.29
N ARG A 504 -32.80 -1.90 -5.43
CA ARG A 504 -33.47 -3.14 -5.84
C ARG A 504 -34.92 -2.81 -6.20
N GLY A 505 -35.18 -2.56 -7.48
CA GLY A 505 -36.47 -2.06 -7.94
C GLY A 505 -36.62 -0.56 -7.62
N ASN A 506 -37.76 -0.16 -7.04
CA ASN A 506 -38.02 1.25 -6.67
C ASN A 506 -37.60 1.61 -5.23
N LYS A 507 -36.97 0.70 -4.48
CA LYS A 507 -36.63 0.95 -3.06
C LYS A 507 -35.28 1.63 -2.92
N LEU A 508 -35.22 2.67 -2.09
CA LEU A 508 -33.96 3.34 -1.73
C LEU A 508 -33.17 2.48 -0.74
N ARG A 509 -31.85 2.55 -0.84
CA ARG A 509 -30.94 1.89 0.11
C ARG A 509 -29.80 2.82 0.45
N PHE A 510 -29.56 2.97 1.75
CA PHE A 510 -28.49 3.80 2.29
C PHE A 510 -27.61 2.95 3.21
N VAL A 511 -26.36 3.38 3.33
CA VAL A 511 -25.52 3.01 4.47
C VAL A 511 -25.58 4.18 5.44
N VAL A 512 -25.92 3.90 6.68
CA VAL A 512 -26.00 4.89 7.77
C VAL A 512 -25.27 4.34 9.00
N LEU A 513 -25.16 5.11 10.09
CA LEU A 513 -24.44 4.70 11.31
C LEU A 513 -25.40 4.55 12.50
N GLU A 514 -25.12 3.60 13.38
CA GLU A 514 -25.63 3.56 14.77
C GLU A 514 -24.62 4.14 15.78
N GLY A 515 -23.44 4.47 15.28
CA GLY A 515 -22.30 5.02 16.01
C GLY A 515 -21.05 4.94 15.15
N VAL A 516 -19.97 5.60 15.56
CA VAL A 516 -18.67 5.47 14.89
C VAL A 516 -18.22 4.00 14.93
N GLY A 517 -17.79 3.47 13.78
CA GLY A 517 -17.39 2.06 13.64
C GLY A 517 -18.56 1.07 13.51
N HIS A 518 -19.81 1.55 13.51
CA HIS A 518 -21.01 0.71 13.49
C HIS A 518 -21.96 1.06 12.33
N PRO A 519 -21.60 0.73 11.08
CA PRO A 519 -22.44 0.97 9.92
C PRO A 519 -23.56 -0.06 9.79
N ILE A 520 -24.73 0.40 9.36
CA ILE A 520 -25.91 -0.43 9.09
C ILE A 520 -26.48 -0.14 7.70
N HIS A 521 -27.15 -1.14 7.14
CA HIS A 521 -27.95 -0.96 5.92
C HIS A 521 -29.33 -0.47 6.29
N LEU A 522 -29.73 0.64 5.68
CA LEU A 522 -31.07 1.21 5.80
C LEU A 522 -31.81 0.99 4.48
N GLU A 523 -32.83 0.15 4.51
CA GLU A 523 -33.67 -0.18 3.36
C GLU A 523 -35.01 0.55 3.44
N ASP A 524 -35.38 1.21 2.35
CA ASP A 524 -36.70 1.84 2.16
C ASP A 524 -37.11 2.79 3.31
N PRO A 525 -36.26 3.75 3.72
CA PRO A 525 -36.58 4.65 4.82
C PRO A 525 -37.77 5.58 4.51
N PRO A 526 -38.44 6.12 5.54
CA PRO A 526 -39.52 7.09 5.38
C PRO A 526 -39.11 8.27 4.50
N ALA A 527 -39.87 8.55 3.44
CA ALA A 527 -39.52 9.56 2.44
C ALA A 527 -39.38 10.98 3.02
N ASP A 528 -40.16 11.30 4.06
CA ASP A 528 -40.09 12.56 4.79
C ASP A 528 -38.76 12.73 5.53
N ALA A 529 -38.21 11.66 6.13
CA ALA A 529 -36.89 11.70 6.76
C ALA A 529 -35.76 11.88 5.74
N VAL A 530 -35.87 11.22 4.57
CA VAL A 530 -34.90 11.33 3.48
C VAL A 530 -34.89 12.75 2.90
N GLU A 531 -36.07 13.34 2.66
CA GLU A 531 -36.21 14.72 2.18
C GLU A 531 -35.73 15.74 3.22
N GLU A 532 -36.06 15.54 4.50
CA GLU A 532 -35.63 16.44 5.58
C GLU A 532 -34.10 16.40 5.77
N ALA A 533 -33.47 15.22 5.71
CA ALA A 533 -32.01 15.10 5.71
C ALA A 533 -31.38 15.89 4.55
N PHE A 534 -32.01 15.88 3.37
CA PHE A 534 -31.56 16.66 2.23
C PHE A 534 -31.66 18.17 2.50
N ARG A 535 -32.77 18.66 3.06
CA ARG A 535 -32.92 20.08 3.42
C ARG A 535 -31.88 20.54 4.45
N ARG A 536 -31.51 19.67 5.40
CA ARG A 536 -30.51 19.99 6.43
C ARG A 536 -29.08 20.14 5.91
N ILE A 537 -28.78 19.63 4.72
CA ILE A 537 -27.49 19.86 4.06
C ILE A 537 -27.53 21.02 3.05
N GLN A 538 -28.67 21.68 2.86
CA GLN A 538 -28.79 22.83 1.95
C GLN A 538 -28.49 24.19 2.64
N GLN A 539 -27.82 24.18 3.79
CA GLN A 539 -27.59 25.35 4.65
C GLN A 539 -26.33 26.14 4.27
#